data_AF-A0A918IXT9-F1
#
_entry.id   AF-A0A918IXT9-F1
#
_cell.length_a   1.000
_cell.length_b   1.000
_cell.length_c   1.000
_cell.angle_alpha   90.00
_cell.angle_beta   90.00
_cell.angle_gamma   90.00
#
_symmetry.space_group_name_H-M   'P 1'
#
loop_
_entity.id
_entity.type
_entity.pdbx_description
1 polymer ?
#
loop_
_entity_poly.entity_id
_entity_poly.type
_entity_poly.pdbx_seq_one_letter_code
_entity_poly.pdbx_strand_id
1 'polypeptide(L)'
;MSQWDAPAGGGRAALSALIRQQHTVAMSDHDSWIDQLLYLPRNYKRGSKSVLQLLDETGLPHPLPTDLAQLVAHRLRRSPELVDDWQLYSYDKRAGGPQPYLKEREVGIYDDDFRDVVHYDDAVDACADFVVRETEQLLQVARARKRR
;
A
#
# COMPACT_ATOMS: atom_id res chain seq x y z
N MET A 1 39.23 -52.80 8.15
CA MET A 1 37.95 -52.55 8.84
C MET A 1 37.83 -51.05 9.01
N SER A 2 37.09 -50.43 8.10
CA SER A 2 36.89 -48.98 8.00
C SER A 2 35.72 -48.55 8.88
N GLN A 3 35.91 -47.57 9.74
CA GLN A 3 34.82 -46.89 10.43
C GLN A 3 35.04 -45.37 10.27
N TRP A 4 34.30 -44.81 9.32
CA TRP A 4 34.16 -43.38 9.13
C TRP A 4 32.91 -42.95 9.89
N ASP A 5 33.07 -42.15 10.94
CA ASP A 5 31.98 -41.42 11.58
C ASP A 5 31.61 -40.22 10.71
N ALA A 6 30.37 -40.20 10.23
CA ALA A 6 29.77 -39.06 9.54
C ALA A 6 28.92 -38.25 10.52
N PRO A 7 29.11 -36.92 10.65
CA PRO A 7 28.14 -36.09 11.35
C PRO A 7 26.88 -35.88 10.48
N ALA A 8 25.77 -36.41 10.98
CA ALA A 8 24.42 -36.04 10.57
C ALA A 8 24.14 -34.57 10.92
N GLY A 9 23.70 -33.78 9.93
CA GLY A 9 23.32 -32.38 10.17
C GLY A 9 23.10 -31.52 8.93
N GLY A 10 22.96 -32.12 7.73
CA GLY A 10 22.56 -31.40 6.53
C GLY A 10 21.05 -31.44 6.36
N GLY A 11 20.39 -30.29 6.30
CA GLY A 11 19.03 -30.24 5.71
C GLY A 11 18.12 -29.07 6.10
N ARG A 12 18.31 -28.40 7.24
CA ARG A 12 17.32 -27.38 7.70
C ARG A 12 17.84 -25.95 7.85
N ALA A 13 19.15 -25.74 8.00
CA ALA A 13 19.70 -24.38 8.12
C ALA A 13 19.93 -23.70 6.75
N ALA A 14 20.17 -24.47 5.69
CA ALA A 14 20.49 -23.93 4.36
C ALA A 14 19.25 -23.41 3.58
N LEU A 15 18.05 -23.92 3.87
CA LEU A 15 16.82 -23.46 3.22
C LEU A 15 16.20 -22.23 3.91
N SER A 16 16.52 -21.96 5.18
CA SER A 16 16.09 -20.73 5.86
C SER A 16 16.98 -19.53 5.54
N ALA A 17 18.23 -19.77 5.14
CA ALA A 17 19.15 -18.73 4.71
C ALA A 17 18.88 -18.25 3.27
N LEU A 18 18.30 -19.10 2.41
CA LEU A 18 18.05 -18.77 1.00
C LEU A 18 16.78 -17.93 0.78
N ILE A 19 15.82 -17.96 1.72
CA ILE A 19 14.66 -17.05 1.71
C ILE A 19 15.01 -15.70 2.36
N ARG A 20 16.05 -15.64 3.21
CA ARG A 20 16.55 -14.39 3.81
C ARG A 20 17.53 -13.60 2.94
N GLN A 21 17.96 -14.14 1.79
CA GLN A 21 19.00 -13.55 0.95
C GLN A 21 18.48 -12.78 -0.28
N GLN A 22 17.22 -12.35 -0.30
CA GLN A 22 16.71 -11.42 -1.33
C GLN A 22 16.21 -10.07 -0.80
N HIS A 23 16.26 -9.83 0.52
CA HIS A 23 15.76 -8.58 1.13
C HIS A 23 16.87 -7.67 1.69
N THR A 24 18.05 -7.70 1.09
CA THR A 24 19.11 -6.69 1.28
C THR A 24 19.59 -6.17 -0.07
N VAL A 25 18.64 -5.83 -0.94
CA VAL A 25 18.93 -4.90 -2.04
C VAL A 25 18.67 -3.51 -1.47
N ALA A 26 19.67 -2.64 -1.59
CA ALA A 26 19.57 -1.24 -1.26
C ALA A 26 18.21 -0.68 -1.71
N MET A 27 17.42 -0.20 -0.74
CA MET A 27 16.29 0.72 -0.96
C MET A 27 16.85 1.94 -1.67
N SER A 28 16.98 1.81 -2.97
CA SER A 28 17.49 2.81 -3.88
C SER A 28 16.43 3.91 -3.98
N ASP A 29 16.78 5.10 -4.43
CA ASP A 29 15.88 6.26 -4.65
C ASP A 29 14.55 5.97 -5.41
N HIS A 30 14.37 4.74 -5.92
CA HIS A 30 13.23 4.21 -6.66
C HIS A 30 11.94 4.03 -5.85
N ASP A 31 11.97 3.98 -4.52
CA ASP A 31 10.75 3.84 -3.69
C ASP A 31 10.26 5.19 -3.11
N SER A 32 10.92 6.30 -3.46
CA SER A 32 10.58 7.63 -2.97
C SER A 32 9.13 8.05 -3.29
N TRP A 33 8.58 7.58 -4.42
CA TRP A 33 7.18 7.84 -4.81
C TRP A 33 6.17 7.11 -3.91
N ILE A 34 6.53 5.96 -3.32
CA ILE A 34 5.67 5.25 -2.37
C ILE A 34 5.51 6.07 -1.11
N ASP A 35 6.61 6.63 -0.60
CA ASP A 35 6.53 7.58 0.51
C ASP A 35 5.64 8.77 0.14
N GLN A 36 5.88 9.43 -1.01
CA GLN A 36 5.04 10.56 -1.42
C GLN A 36 3.55 10.20 -1.54
N LEU A 37 3.26 9.01 -2.08
CA LEU A 37 1.90 8.47 -2.12
C LEU A 37 1.33 8.32 -0.71
N LEU A 38 2.05 7.67 0.21
CA LEU A 38 1.54 7.43 1.57
C LEU A 38 1.40 8.70 2.42
N TYR A 39 2.17 9.75 2.11
CA TYR A 39 2.03 11.06 2.74
C TYR A 39 0.92 11.92 2.10
N LEU A 40 0.23 11.44 1.07
CA LEU A 40 -0.82 12.18 0.36
C LEU A 40 -1.92 12.69 1.31
N PRO A 41 -2.51 11.89 2.23
CA PRO A 41 -3.48 12.36 3.22
C PRO A 41 -3.03 13.62 3.99
N ARG A 42 -1.80 13.58 4.52
CA ARG A 42 -1.23 14.68 5.30
C ARG A 42 -1.02 15.92 4.44
N ASN A 43 -0.54 15.74 3.21
CA ASN A 43 -0.32 16.83 2.26
C ASN A 43 -1.65 17.45 1.79
N TYR A 44 -2.69 16.64 1.60
CA TYR A 44 -4.03 17.12 1.23
C TYR A 44 -4.65 17.97 2.34
N LYS A 45 -4.53 17.52 3.60
CA LYS A 45 -5.04 18.25 4.77
C LYS A 45 -4.42 19.63 4.96
N ARG A 46 -3.20 19.88 4.46
CA ARG A 46 -2.55 21.20 4.47
C ARG A 46 -3.20 22.22 3.52
N GLY A 47 -4.08 21.78 2.61
CA GLY A 47 -5.01 22.62 1.87
C GLY A 47 -4.43 23.44 0.70
N SER A 48 -3.14 23.31 0.38
CA SER A 48 -2.51 24.09 -0.69
C SER A 48 -2.66 23.51 -2.09
N LYS A 49 -3.06 22.23 -2.22
CA LYS A 49 -3.13 21.49 -3.48
C LYS A 49 -4.33 20.54 -3.47
N SER A 50 -4.92 20.34 -4.65
CA SER A 50 -5.92 19.30 -4.84
C SER A 50 -5.29 17.91 -4.77
N VAL A 51 -6.09 16.89 -4.42
CA VAL A 51 -5.65 15.49 -4.39
C VAL A 51 -5.01 15.04 -5.72
N LEU A 52 -5.53 15.51 -6.86
CA LEU A 52 -4.99 15.15 -8.18
C LEU A 52 -3.63 15.81 -8.46
N GLN A 53 -3.40 17.03 -7.98
CA GLN A 53 -2.08 17.68 -8.09
C GLN A 53 -1.06 16.98 -7.21
N LEU A 54 -1.45 16.61 -5.99
CA LEU A 54 -0.59 15.83 -5.10
C LEU A 54 -0.24 14.47 -5.69
N LEU A 55 -1.22 13.82 -6.32
CA LEU A 55 -1.00 12.55 -7.02
C LEU A 55 0.00 12.69 -8.17
N ASP A 56 -0.10 13.74 -8.99
CA ASP A 56 0.83 14.01 -10.09
C ASP A 56 2.28 14.23 -9.57
N GLU A 57 2.41 14.87 -8.41
CA GLU A 57 3.70 15.15 -7.76
C GLU A 57 4.34 13.94 -7.10
N THR A 58 3.61 12.83 -6.91
CA THR A 58 4.20 11.60 -6.35
C THR A 58 5.26 11.00 -7.27
N GLY A 59 5.19 11.25 -8.58
CA GLY A 59 6.03 10.56 -9.57
C GLY A 59 5.64 9.09 -9.77
N LEU A 60 4.38 8.73 -9.52
CA LEU A 60 3.86 7.37 -9.70
C LEU A 60 4.25 6.77 -11.05
N PRO A 61 4.80 5.55 -11.08
CA PRO A 61 5.07 4.84 -12.33
C PRO A 61 3.77 4.56 -13.08
N HIS A 62 3.86 4.55 -14.42
CA HIS A 62 2.78 4.14 -15.29
C HIS A 62 3.28 3.08 -16.30
N PRO A 63 2.72 1.85 -16.31
CA PRO A 63 1.65 1.35 -15.44
C PRO A 63 2.06 1.23 -13.96
N LEU A 64 1.06 1.13 -13.07
CA LEU A 64 1.32 0.83 -11.66
C LEU A 64 1.94 -0.58 -11.54
N PRO A 65 2.85 -0.81 -10.58
CA PRO A 65 3.41 -2.13 -10.34
C PRO A 65 2.32 -3.11 -9.92
N THR A 66 2.39 -4.34 -10.40
CA THR A 66 1.45 -5.42 -10.04
C THR A 66 1.55 -5.80 -8.56
N ASP A 67 2.70 -5.54 -7.94
CA ASP A 67 3.01 -5.79 -6.53
C ASP A 67 2.82 -4.55 -5.63
N LEU A 68 2.18 -3.48 -6.14
CA LEU A 68 1.96 -2.23 -5.42
C LEU A 68 1.38 -2.42 -4.02
N ALA A 69 0.37 -3.29 -3.88
CA ALA A 69 -0.25 -3.59 -2.60
C ALA A 69 0.77 -4.15 -1.59
N GLN A 70 1.66 -5.05 -2.03
CA GLN A 70 2.70 -5.62 -1.15
C GLN A 70 3.74 -4.56 -0.78
N LEU A 71 4.13 -3.70 -1.71
CA LEU A 71 5.07 -2.61 -1.46
C LEU A 71 4.50 -1.60 -0.45
N VAL A 72 3.24 -1.21 -0.63
CA VAL A 72 2.51 -0.33 0.30
C VAL A 72 2.40 -0.99 1.68
N ALA A 73 1.96 -2.24 1.75
CA ALA A 73 1.83 -2.95 3.02
C ALA A 73 3.19 -3.08 3.75
N HIS A 74 4.26 -3.39 3.01
CA HIS A 74 5.62 -3.43 3.56
C HIS A 74 6.01 -2.08 4.17
N ARG A 75 5.70 -0.98 3.48
CA ARG A 75 6.03 0.36 3.96
C ARG A 75 5.19 0.81 5.15
N LEU A 76 3.89 0.51 5.15
CA LEU A 76 2.97 0.79 6.24
C LEU A 76 3.32 0.04 7.53
N ARG A 77 3.79 -1.22 7.44
CA ARG A 77 4.25 -1.97 8.64
C ARG A 77 5.41 -1.28 9.37
N ARG A 78 6.18 -0.44 8.68
CA ARG A 78 7.30 0.34 9.25
C ARG A 78 6.88 1.71 9.78
N SER A 79 5.69 2.17 9.40
CA SER A 79 5.10 3.46 9.77
C SER A 79 3.60 3.30 9.99
N PRO A 80 3.20 2.58 11.07
CA PRO A 80 1.79 2.27 11.33
C PRO A 80 0.93 3.53 11.51
N GLU A 81 1.52 4.66 11.91
CA GLU A 81 0.84 5.95 12.01
C GLU A 81 0.24 6.44 10.69
N LEU A 82 0.75 5.97 9.55
CA LEU A 82 0.21 6.31 8.23
C LEU A 82 -1.13 5.60 7.97
N VAL A 83 -1.40 4.47 8.62
CA VAL A 83 -2.70 3.79 8.52
C VAL A 83 -3.80 4.71 9.07
N ASP A 84 -3.54 5.36 10.21
CA ASP A 84 -4.49 6.29 10.82
C ASP A 84 -4.75 7.51 9.93
N ASP A 85 -3.72 8.03 9.25
CA ASP A 85 -3.88 9.14 8.31
C ASP A 85 -4.77 8.76 7.12
N TRP A 86 -4.58 7.56 6.57
CA TRP A 86 -5.38 7.05 5.46
C TRP A 86 -6.83 6.75 5.86
N GLN A 87 -7.03 6.22 7.06
CA GLN A 87 -8.37 6.07 7.63
C GLN A 87 -9.05 7.44 7.75
N LEU A 88 -8.38 8.43 8.36
CA LEU A 88 -8.93 9.77 8.50
C LEU A 88 -9.24 10.41 7.14
N TYR A 89 -8.35 10.26 6.16
CA TYR A 89 -8.60 10.72 4.79
C TYR A 89 -9.85 10.07 4.17
N SER A 90 -10.04 8.78 4.37
CA SER A 90 -11.25 8.05 3.93
C SER A 90 -12.51 8.60 4.60
N TYR A 91 -12.45 8.93 5.89
CA TYR A 91 -13.54 9.59 6.61
C TYR A 91 -13.82 11.01 6.10
N ASP A 92 -12.79 11.81 5.83
CA ASP A 92 -12.95 13.21 5.40
C ASP A 92 -13.57 13.32 4.00
N LYS A 93 -13.25 12.38 3.09
CA LYS A 93 -13.87 12.26 1.76
C LYS A 93 -15.40 12.03 1.82
N ARG A 94 -15.91 11.60 2.98
CA ARG A 94 -17.29 11.16 3.22
C ARG A 94 -18.22 12.28 3.69
N ALA A 95 -17.94 13.56 3.44
CA ALA A 95 -18.77 14.68 3.91
C ALA A 95 -20.26 14.69 3.44
N GLY A 96 -20.82 13.57 2.94
CA GLY A 96 -22.26 13.40 2.64
C GLY A 96 -22.85 11.96 2.63
N GLY A 97 -22.21 10.89 3.15
CA GLY A 97 -22.74 9.49 3.04
C GLY A 97 -22.62 8.62 4.32
N PRO A 98 -23.04 7.33 4.37
CA PRO A 98 -23.14 6.52 5.60
C PRO A 98 -21.95 5.61 6.05
N GLN A 99 -20.88 5.35 5.28
CA GLN A 99 -19.68 4.58 5.74
C GLN A 99 -18.38 5.05 5.06
N PRO A 100 -17.19 4.93 5.69
CA PRO A 100 -15.89 5.18 5.04
C PRO A 100 -15.52 4.04 4.07
N TYR A 101 -14.64 4.31 3.10
CA TYR A 101 -14.12 3.30 2.17
C TYR A 101 -13.09 2.36 2.84
N LEU A 102 -12.50 2.81 3.96
CA LEU A 102 -11.60 2.05 4.83
C LEU A 102 -12.08 2.19 6.27
N LYS A 103 -12.43 1.08 6.92
CA LYS A 103 -12.81 1.03 8.33
C LYS A 103 -12.08 -0.11 9.02
N GLU A 104 -11.07 0.22 9.83
CA GLU A 104 -10.23 -0.76 10.51
C GLU A 104 -9.64 -1.80 9.54
N ARG A 105 -10.33 -2.94 9.36
CA ARG A 105 -9.94 -4.06 8.50
C ARG A 105 -10.86 -4.29 7.30
N GLU A 106 -11.81 -3.40 7.08
CA GLU A 106 -12.79 -3.47 6.00
C GLU A 106 -12.44 -2.44 4.93
N VAL A 107 -12.42 -2.88 3.67
CA VAL A 107 -12.26 -2.02 2.49
C VAL A 107 -13.42 -2.24 1.55
N GLY A 108 -14.08 -1.16 1.12
CA GLY A 108 -15.20 -1.23 0.18
C GLY A 108 -15.15 -0.16 -0.88
N ILE A 109 -15.95 -0.35 -1.93
CA ILE A 109 -16.21 0.67 -2.95
C ILE A 109 -17.55 1.31 -2.62
N TYR A 110 -17.56 2.63 -2.54
CA TYR A 110 -18.80 3.40 -2.42
C TYR A 110 -19.10 4.12 -3.73
N ASP A 111 -20.13 3.61 -4.41
CA ASP A 111 -20.80 4.19 -5.58
C ASP A 111 -22.32 4.06 -5.33
N ASP A 112 -22.90 5.09 -4.71
CA ASP A 112 -24.28 5.17 -4.18
C ASP A 112 -24.71 4.11 -3.13
N ASP A 113 -24.03 2.97 -3.04
CA ASP A 113 -24.12 1.94 -2.00
C ASP A 113 -22.71 1.43 -1.62
N PHE A 114 -22.56 0.88 -0.40
CA PHE A 114 -21.34 0.18 0.01
C PHE A 114 -21.31 -1.23 -0.60
N ARG A 115 -20.46 -1.44 -1.61
CA ARG A 115 -20.35 -2.71 -2.35
C ARG A 115 -18.91 -3.21 -2.35
N ASP A 116 -18.74 -4.49 -2.69
CA ASP A 116 -17.45 -5.17 -2.81
C ASP A 116 -16.56 -5.03 -1.56
N VAL A 117 -17.19 -5.23 -0.40
CA VAL A 117 -16.54 -5.16 0.90
C VAL A 117 -15.63 -6.38 1.08
N VAL A 118 -14.34 -6.12 1.19
CA VAL A 118 -13.33 -7.11 1.52
C VAL A 118 -12.93 -6.93 2.98
N HIS A 119 -12.91 -8.04 3.71
CA HIS A 119 -12.45 -8.09 5.09
C HIS A 119 -11.03 -8.67 5.12
N TYR A 120 -10.15 -8.02 5.86
CA TYR A 120 -8.77 -8.42 6.04
C TYR A 120 -8.51 -8.88 7.46
N ASP A 121 -7.51 -9.74 7.65
CA ASP A 121 -7.07 -10.16 8.99
C ASP A 121 -6.35 -9.03 9.73
N ASP A 122 -5.69 -8.14 8.97
CA ASP A 122 -4.84 -7.06 9.45
C ASP A 122 -5.23 -5.70 8.84
N ALA A 123 -5.12 -4.65 9.66
CA ALA A 123 -5.46 -3.29 9.27
C ALA A 123 -4.47 -2.72 8.23
N VAL A 124 -3.22 -3.18 8.25
CA VAL A 124 -2.23 -2.74 7.24
C VAL A 124 -2.59 -3.25 5.85
N ASP A 125 -3.01 -4.51 5.74
CA ASP A 125 -3.38 -5.09 4.45
C ASP A 125 -4.67 -4.45 3.91
N ALA A 126 -5.64 -4.15 4.79
CA ALA A 126 -6.81 -3.34 4.43
C ALA A 126 -6.41 -1.94 3.94
N CYS A 127 -5.54 -1.24 4.68
CA CYS A 127 -5.08 0.07 4.28
C CYS A 127 -4.32 0.04 2.94
N ALA A 128 -3.52 -1.00 2.69
CA ALA A 128 -2.80 -1.16 1.44
C ALA A 128 -3.73 -1.35 0.24
N ASP A 129 -4.75 -2.20 0.37
CA ASP A 129 -5.77 -2.37 -0.67
C ASP A 129 -6.53 -1.07 -0.93
N PHE A 130 -6.92 -0.35 0.13
CA PHE A 130 -7.58 0.95 -0.02
C PHE A 130 -6.72 1.95 -0.80
N VAL A 131 -5.43 2.09 -0.47
CA VAL A 131 -4.50 3.00 -1.15
C VAL A 131 -4.39 2.67 -2.64
N VAL A 132 -4.34 1.39 -3.00
CA VAL A 132 -4.28 0.94 -4.40
C VAL A 132 -5.54 1.35 -5.14
N ARG A 133 -6.72 0.98 -4.63
CA ARG A 133 -8.02 1.30 -5.26
C ARG A 133 -8.23 2.80 -5.41
N GLU A 134 -7.91 3.56 -4.38
CA GLU A 134 -7.98 5.02 -4.37
C GLU A 134 -7.05 5.63 -5.43
N THR A 135 -5.80 5.15 -5.51
CA THR A 135 -4.83 5.60 -6.51
C THR A 135 -5.32 5.35 -7.92
N GLU A 136 -5.85 4.16 -8.20
CA GLU A 136 -6.45 3.82 -9.49
C GLU A 136 -7.63 4.71 -9.83
N GLN A 137 -8.54 4.94 -8.89
CA GLN A 137 -9.69 5.82 -9.07
C GLN A 137 -9.25 7.25 -9.44
N LEU A 138 -8.29 7.82 -8.70
CA LEU A 138 -7.78 9.15 -8.96
C LEU A 138 -7.09 9.25 -10.33
N LEU A 139 -6.35 8.21 -10.75
CA LEU A 139 -5.77 8.14 -12.09
C LEU A 139 -6.84 8.14 -13.20
N GLN A 140 -7.96 7.43 -12.99
CA GLN A 140 -9.08 7.46 -13.94
C GLN A 140 -9.72 8.85 -14.03
N VAL A 141 -9.94 9.52 -12.88
CA VAL A 141 -10.45 10.89 -12.83
C VAL A 141 -9.49 11.86 -13.55
N ALA A 142 -8.18 11.75 -13.31
CA ALA A 142 -7.18 12.57 -13.98
C ALA A 142 -7.19 12.39 -15.50
N ARG A 143 -7.31 11.15 -15.99
CA ARG A 143 -7.44 10.84 -17.43
C ARG A 143 -8.72 11.40 -18.02
N ALA A 144 -9.85 11.30 -17.32
CA ALA A 144 -11.12 11.84 -17.79
C ALA A 144 -11.09 13.36 -17.94
N ARG A 145 -10.38 14.08 -17.04
CA ARG A 145 -10.19 15.53 -17.12
C ARG A 145 -9.29 15.96 -18.29
N LYS A 146 -8.23 15.22 -18.60
CA LYS A 146 -7.31 15.52 -19.72
C LYS A 146 -7.92 15.34 -21.12
N ARG A 147 -9.07 14.65 -21.23
CA ARG A 147 -9.77 14.40 -22.50
C ARG A 147 -10.84 15.45 -22.84
N ARG A 148 -11.08 16.42 -21.95
CA ARG A 148 -12.02 17.52 -22.12
C ARG A 148 -11.28 18.76 -22.58
#